data_AF-F0GD11-F1
#
_entry.id   AF-F0GD11-F1
#
_cell.length_a   1.000
_cell.length_b   1.000
_cell.length_c   1.000
_cell.angle_alpha   90.00
_cell.angle_beta   90.00
_cell.angle_gamma   90.00
#
_symmetry.space_group_name_H-M   'P 1'
#
loop_
_entity.id
_entity.type
_entity.pdbx_description
1 polymer ?
#
loop_
_entity_poly.entity_id
_entity_poly.type
_entity_poly.pdbx_seq_one_letter_code
_entity_poly.pdbx_strand_id
1 'polypeptide(L)'
;GETAGGTLRRVHLPLLRPALTTSALLVFVDAMKELPATLLLRPLNFDTLATWLYAEAARGTYEEGAVAAFAIVLAGLAPVILLARTRPNTGA
;
A
#
# COMPACT_ATOMS: atom_id res chain seq x y z
N GLY A 1 30.10 -27.31 7.20
CA GLY A 1 29.26 -26.98 6.05
C GLY A 1 28.24 -25.96 6.48
N GLU A 2 28.08 -24.86 5.76
CA GLU A 2 26.95 -23.96 6.04
C GLU A 2 25.65 -24.71 5.74
N THR A 3 24.73 -24.71 6.70
CA THR A 3 23.42 -25.35 6.57
C THR A 3 22.60 -24.59 5.52
N ALA A 4 21.65 -25.26 4.87
CA ALA A 4 20.81 -24.65 3.83
C ALA A 4 20.12 -23.34 4.30
N GLY A 5 19.76 -23.26 5.58
CA GLY A 5 19.22 -22.04 6.20
C GLY A 5 20.24 -20.90 6.36
N GLY A 6 21.53 -21.23 6.57
CA GLY A 6 22.63 -20.25 6.61
C GLY A 6 22.84 -19.58 5.26
N THR A 7 22.89 -20.37 4.18
CA THR A 7 23.00 -19.86 2.80
C THR A 7 21.78 -19.03 2.41
N LEU A 8 20.58 -19.48 2.77
CA LEU A 8 19.34 -18.72 2.52
C LEU A 8 19.38 -17.33 3.15
N ARG A 9 19.79 -17.22 4.42
CA ARG A 9 19.78 -15.95 5.15
C ARG A 9 20.91 -15.01 4.72
N ARG A 10 22.07 -15.56 4.35
CA ARG A 10 23.30 -14.80 4.13
C ARG A 10 23.54 -14.42 2.66
N VAL A 11 23.01 -15.22 1.72
CA VAL A 11 23.17 -15.01 0.28
C VAL A 11 21.84 -14.63 -0.36
N HIS A 12 20.82 -15.49 -0.24
CA HIS A 12 19.54 -15.26 -0.93
C HIS A 12 18.74 -14.10 -0.35
N LEU A 13 18.65 -13.98 0.98
CA LEU A 13 17.90 -12.91 1.64
C LEU A 13 18.37 -11.50 1.24
N PRO A 14 19.67 -11.14 1.31
CA PRO A 14 20.13 -9.82 0.88
C PRO A 14 20.01 -9.57 -0.62
N LEU A 15 20.15 -10.60 -1.47
CA LEU A 15 19.91 -10.49 -2.91
C LEU A 15 18.43 -10.24 -3.24
N LEU A 16 17.52 -10.84 -2.46
CA LEU A 16 16.07 -10.68 -2.63
C LEU A 16 15.52 -9.42 -1.96
N ARG A 17 16.28 -8.73 -1.09
CA ARG A 17 15.82 -7.53 -0.37
C ARG A 17 15.15 -6.49 -1.28
N PRO A 18 15.74 -6.07 -2.43
CA PRO A 18 15.12 -5.06 -3.30
C PRO A 18 13.77 -5.51 -3.88
N ALA A 19 13.70 -6.78 -4.31
CA ALA A 19 12.48 -7.39 -4.83
C ALA A 19 11.41 -7.54 -3.75
N LEU A 20 11.80 -7.95 -2.53
CA LEU A 20 10.90 -8.07 -1.38
C LEU A 20 10.37 -6.70 -0.91
N THR A 21 11.19 -5.66 -0.89
CA THR A 21 10.71 -4.30 -0.60
C THR A 21 9.74 -3.80 -1.66
N THR A 22 10.03 -4.08 -2.93
CA THR A 22 9.15 -3.71 -4.04
C THR A 22 7.80 -4.43 -3.96
N SER A 23 7.81 -5.75 -3.78
CA SER A 23 6.58 -6.55 -3.69
C SER A 23 5.79 -6.25 -2.43
N ALA A 24 6.43 -6.09 -1.26
CA ALA A 24 5.76 -5.71 -0.03
C ALA A 24 5.07 -4.35 -0.16
N LEU A 25 5.71 -3.42 -0.85
CA LEU A 25 5.18 -2.08 -1.06
C LEU A 25 4.06 -2.05 -2.10
N LEU A 26 4.14 -2.89 -3.15
CA LEU A 26 3.04 -3.11 -4.09
C LEU A 26 1.84 -3.77 -3.40
N VAL A 27 2.05 -4.82 -2.61
CA VAL A 27 1.00 -5.49 -1.82
C VAL A 27 0.40 -4.53 -0.80
N PHE A 28 1.19 -3.66 -0.18
CA PHE A 28 0.69 -2.62 0.72
C PHE A 28 -0.21 -1.61 -0.01
N VAL A 29 0.18 -1.16 -1.20
CA VAL A 29 -0.64 -0.27 -2.03
C VAL A 29 -1.93 -0.96 -2.47
N ASP A 30 -1.85 -2.23 -2.85
CA ASP A 30 -3.01 -3.03 -3.23
C ASP A 30 -3.96 -3.22 -2.05
N ALA A 31 -3.43 -3.58 -0.88
CA ALA A 31 -4.20 -3.72 0.37
C ALA A 31 -4.87 -2.40 0.82
N MET A 32 -4.21 -1.26 0.58
CA MET A 32 -4.81 0.07 0.85
C MET A 32 -5.96 0.39 -0.12
N LYS A 33 -5.93 -0.17 -1.34
CA LYS A 33 -6.96 0.01 -2.37
C LYS A 33 -8.06 -1.06 -2.30
N GLU A 34 -7.81 -2.17 -1.62
CA GLU A 34 -8.76 -3.22 -1.22
C GLU A 34 -9.69 -2.79 -0.05
N LEU A 35 -10.07 -1.51 -0.08
CA LEU A 35 -10.98 -0.87 0.84
C LEU A 35 -12.39 -1.50 0.91
N PRO A 36 -12.97 -2.08 -0.17
CA PRO A 36 -14.28 -2.76 -0.12
C PRO A 36 -14.27 -4.04 0.74
N ALA A 37 -13.16 -4.77 0.79
CA ALA A 37 -13.07 -6.04 1.54
C ALA A 37 -13.08 -5.82 3.06
N THR A 38 -12.42 -4.77 3.55
CA THR A 38 -12.50 -4.34 4.96
C THR A 38 -13.84 -3.73 5.35
N LEU A 39 -14.55 -3.11 4.40
CA LEU A 39 -15.92 -2.62 4.61
C LEU A 39 -16.93 -3.77 4.81
N LEU A 40 -16.71 -4.93 4.18
CA LEU A 40 -17.51 -6.14 4.37
C LEU A 40 -17.21 -6.90 5.69
N LEU A 41 -16.02 -6.70 6.28
CA LEU A 41 -15.59 -7.32 7.54
C LEU A 41 -15.65 -6.36 8.75
N ARG A 42 -16.17 -5.14 8.59
CA ARG A 42 -16.21 -4.10 9.64
C ARG A 42 -17.17 -4.47 10.79
N PRO A 43 -16.75 -4.37 12.07
CA PRO A 43 -17.67 -4.21 13.19
C PRO A 43 -18.26 -2.78 13.22
N LEU A 44 -19.57 -2.67 13.42
CA LEU A 44 -20.36 -1.43 13.48
C LEU A 44 -19.85 -0.51 14.62
N ASN A 45 -19.24 0.65 14.27
CA ASN A 45 -19.12 1.90 15.07
C ASN A 45 -17.88 2.78 14.80
N PHE A 46 -16.92 2.39 13.93
CA PHE A 46 -15.73 3.25 13.67
C PHE A 46 -15.66 3.80 12.24
N ASP A 47 -15.79 5.11 12.08
CA ASP A 47 -15.66 5.75 10.79
C ASP A 47 -14.18 6.00 10.46
N THR A 48 -13.69 5.36 9.40
CA THR A 48 -12.38 5.61 8.81
C THR A 48 -12.50 6.71 7.74
N LEU A 49 -11.36 7.30 7.33
CA LEU A 49 -11.31 8.29 6.24
C LEU A 49 -12.09 7.84 4.99
N ALA A 50 -12.07 6.54 4.72
CA ALA A 50 -12.71 5.98 3.54
C ALA A 50 -14.20 5.69 3.69
N THR A 51 -14.68 5.31 4.89
CA THR A 51 -16.12 5.25 5.15
C THR A 51 -16.75 6.64 5.15
N TRP A 52 -16.02 7.66 5.62
CA TRP A 52 -16.48 9.04 5.58
C TRP A 52 -16.56 9.60 4.16
N LEU A 53 -15.52 9.39 3.34
CA LEU A 53 -15.55 9.72 1.92
C LEU A 53 -16.70 9.02 1.18
N TYR A 54 -16.93 7.74 1.45
CA TYR A 54 -18.03 6.99 0.85
C TYR A 54 -19.40 7.55 1.27
N ALA A 55 -19.55 7.92 2.55
CA ALA A 55 -20.78 8.49 3.07
C ALA A 55 -21.09 9.86 2.46
N GLU A 56 -20.09 10.74 2.32
CA GLU A 56 -20.28 12.03 1.63
C GLU A 56 -20.51 11.87 0.13
N ALA A 57 -19.82 10.93 -0.53
CA ALA A 57 -20.08 10.63 -1.94
C ALA A 57 -21.51 10.09 -2.17
N ALA A 58 -22.03 9.27 -1.25
CA ALA A 58 -23.39 8.75 -1.30
C ALA A 58 -24.46 9.83 -1.01
N ARG A 59 -24.11 10.86 -0.24
CA ARG A 59 -24.95 12.04 0.01
C ARG A 59 -24.89 13.10 -1.10
N GLY A 60 -23.96 12.96 -2.05
CA GLY A 60 -23.71 13.93 -3.12
C GLY A 60 -22.91 15.16 -2.67
N THR A 61 -22.44 15.18 -1.42
CA THR A 61 -21.66 16.27 -0.80
C THR A 61 -20.16 16.05 -0.98
N TYR A 62 -19.71 16.00 -2.23
CA TYR A 62 -18.31 15.67 -2.57
C TYR A 62 -17.28 16.64 -1.97
N GLU A 63 -17.66 17.89 -1.74
CA GLU A 63 -16.79 18.92 -1.16
C GLU A 63 -16.33 18.56 0.25
N GLU A 64 -17.22 17.99 1.05
CA GLU A 64 -16.91 17.53 2.40
C GLU A 64 -15.97 16.33 2.33
N GLY A 65 -16.27 15.32 1.49
CA GLY A 65 -15.41 14.14 1.32
C GLY A 65 -14.01 14.40 0.75
N ALA A 66 -13.80 15.53 0.07
CA ALA A 66 -12.58 15.81 -0.69
C ALA A 66 -11.29 15.74 0.13
N VAL A 67 -11.31 16.18 1.39
CA VAL A 67 -10.13 16.15 2.28
C VAL A 67 -9.70 14.71 2.58
N ALA A 68 -10.65 13.81 2.80
CA ALA A 68 -10.35 12.40 3.03
C ALA A 68 -9.88 11.69 1.76
N ALA A 69 -10.47 11.99 0.61
CA ALA A 69 -9.97 11.51 -0.68
C ALA A 69 -8.51 11.93 -0.91
N PHE A 70 -8.19 13.19 -0.62
CA PHE A 70 -6.84 13.71 -0.78
C PHE A 70 -5.83 13.03 0.17
N ALA A 71 -6.21 12.80 1.43
CA ALA A 71 -5.37 12.08 2.39
C ALA A 71 -5.08 10.63 1.95
N ILE A 72 -6.09 9.93 1.41
CA ILE A 72 -5.94 8.57 0.87
C ILE A 72 -4.97 8.56 -0.32
N VAL A 73 -5.13 9.51 -1.24
CA VAL A 73 -4.24 9.64 -2.41
C VAL A 73 -2.80 9.90 -1.98
N LEU A 74 -2.56 10.83 -1.04
CA LEU A 74 -1.20 11.13 -0.55
C LEU A 74 -0.55 9.92 0.14
N ALA A 75 -1.32 9.21 0.98
CA ALA A 75 -0.84 8.00 1.64
C ALA A 75 -0.47 6.89 0.63
N GLY A 76 -1.24 6.74 -0.45
CA GLY A 76 -0.95 5.81 -1.55
C GLY A 76 0.21 6.26 -2.45
N LEU A 77 0.43 7.57 -2.59
CA LEU A 77 1.45 8.11 -3.48
C LEU A 77 2.87 7.97 -2.90
N ALA A 78 3.03 8.06 -1.58
CA ALA A 78 4.32 7.92 -0.90
C ALA A 78 5.09 6.62 -1.27
N PRO A 79 4.48 5.43 -1.15
CA PRO A 79 5.13 4.19 -1.58
C PRO A 79 5.36 4.16 -3.10
N VAL A 80 4.40 4.61 -3.91
CA VAL A 80 4.54 4.63 -5.39
C VAL A 80 5.72 5.49 -5.84
N ILE A 81 5.91 6.67 -5.25
CA ILE A 81 7.04 7.55 -5.52
C ILE A 81 8.36 6.91 -5.08
N LEU A 82 8.38 6.28 -3.90
CA LEU A 82 9.55 5.56 -3.43
C LEU A 82 9.95 4.45 -4.43
N LEU A 83 8.97 3.70 -4.92
CA LEU A 83 9.19 2.65 -5.92
C LEU A 83 9.69 3.20 -7.25
N ALA A 84 9.08 4.28 -7.73
CA ALA A 84 9.45 4.95 -8.97
C ALA A 84 10.91 5.45 -8.92
N ARG A 85 11.38 5.89 -7.75
CA ARG A 85 12.77 6.32 -7.52
C ARG A 85 13.76 5.16 -7.41
N THR A 86 13.30 4.00 -6.95
CA THR A 86 14.15 2.80 -6.84
C THR A 86 14.31 2.03 -8.15
N ARG A 87 13.59 2.39 -9.23
CA ARG A 87 13.85 1.82 -10.57
C ARG A 87 15.24 2.30 -11.02
N PRO A 88 16.25 1.41 -11.10
CA PRO A 88 17.49 1.75 -11.76
C PRO A 88 17.15 2.01 -13.23
N ASN A 89 17.79 3.00 -13.85
CA ASN A 89 17.74 3.15 -15.30
C ASN A 89 18.30 1.88 -15.95
N THR A 90 17.45 0.91 -16.28
CA THR A 90 17.78 -0.14 -17.24
C THR A 90 17.67 0.48 -18.62
N GLY A 91 18.66 1.31 -18.93
CA GLY A 91 18.96 1.78 -20.27
C GLY A 91 20.43 1.51 -20.53
N ALA A 92 20.68 0.85 -21.66
CA ALA A 92 21.95 0.33 -22.21
C ALA A 92 22.34 -1.07 -21.72
#